data_AF-A0A8J6SC07-F1
#
_entry.id   AF-A0A8J6SC07-F1
#
_cell.length_a   1.000
_cell.length_b   1.000
_cell.length_c   1.000
_cell.angle_alpha   90.00
_cell.angle_beta   90.00
_cell.angle_gamma   90.00
#
_symmetry.space_group_name_H-M   'P 1'
#
loop_
_entity.id
_entity.type
_entity.pdbx_description
1 polymer ?
#
loop_
_entity_poly.entity_id
_entity_poly.type
_entity_poly.pdbx_seq_one_letter_code
_entity_poly.pdbx_strand_id
1 'polypeptide(L)'
;MINNSSIKDVGGSNTLLLHLKRKEIENYLLDYEVIAQAAADLVEERKKYTGKSISYPTVEEIKAEVNSILDSPEIRSTVKCQLVPKYREKMLDSSLDSSTKERKGEEWFEQKWNDENWQIRNCPGKEVLKRLRTWCQQTYGLTLTPPKLAATLHQLPDDVQEIMDKLQEYFYS
;
A
#
# COMPACT_ATOMS: atom_id res chain seq x y z
N MET A 1 -3.64 -21.96 5.37
CA MET A 1 -2.63 -20.92 5.08
C MET A 1 -2.11 -21.17 3.69
N ILE A 2 -2.30 -20.26 2.73
CA ILE A 2 -1.65 -20.41 1.41
C ILE A 2 -0.16 -20.30 1.66
N ASN A 3 0.59 -21.29 1.20
CA ASN A 3 2.05 -21.26 1.19
C ASN A 3 2.47 -20.06 0.31
N ASN A 4 2.76 -18.94 0.97
CA ASN A 4 2.97 -17.63 0.37
C ASN A 4 4.47 -17.43 0.14
N SER A 5 5.15 -18.46 -0.40
CA SER A 5 6.52 -18.24 -0.86
C SER A 5 6.44 -17.20 -1.96
N SER A 6 7.19 -16.10 -1.80
CA SER A 6 7.26 -14.97 -2.73
C SER A 6 7.68 -15.39 -4.16
N ILE A 7 8.11 -16.65 -4.29
CA ILE A 7 8.78 -17.24 -5.45
C ILE A 7 8.23 -18.65 -5.65
N LYS A 8 7.81 -18.96 -6.88
CA LYS A 8 7.57 -20.33 -7.34
C LYS A 8 8.31 -20.51 -8.65
N ASP A 9 9.31 -21.40 -8.65
CA ASP A 9 9.85 -21.94 -9.89
C ASP A 9 8.78 -22.85 -10.52
N VAL A 10 8.23 -22.42 -11.65
CA VAL A 10 7.21 -23.18 -12.37
C VAL A 10 7.97 -24.10 -13.32
N GLY A 11 8.40 -25.25 -12.77
CA GLY A 11 9.29 -26.20 -13.42
C GLY A 11 8.97 -26.44 -14.90
N GLY A 12 10.02 -26.36 -15.74
CA GLY A 12 9.98 -26.71 -17.16
C GLY A 12 9.83 -25.55 -18.13
N SER A 13 9.74 -24.30 -17.66
CA SER A 13 9.63 -23.12 -18.52
C SER A 13 10.66 -22.07 -18.12
N ASN A 14 11.23 -21.35 -19.10
CA ASN A 14 12.14 -20.22 -18.89
C ASN A 14 11.37 -19.01 -18.32
N THR A 15 10.66 -19.21 -17.22
CA THR A 15 9.66 -18.29 -16.67
C THR A 15 9.76 -18.23 -15.15
N LEU A 16 10.12 -17.05 -14.65
CA LEU A 16 10.17 -16.74 -13.23
C LEU A 16 8.88 -16.03 -12.81
N LEU A 17 8.15 -16.58 -11.84
CA LEU A 17 6.96 -15.96 -11.25
C LEU A 17 7.30 -15.38 -9.88
N LEU A 18 7.19 -14.05 -9.76
CA LEU A 18 7.48 -13.29 -8.53
C LEU A 18 6.21 -12.62 -8.03
N HIS A 19 6.04 -12.56 -6.72
CA HIS A 19 4.88 -11.95 -6.10
C HIS A 19 5.28 -11.01 -4.96
N LEU A 20 4.92 -9.74 -5.11
CA LEU A 20 5.08 -8.71 -4.08
C LEU A 20 4.07 -8.91 -2.94
N LYS A 21 4.41 -8.49 -1.72
CA LYS A 21 3.55 -8.65 -0.54
C LYS A 21 2.44 -7.60 -0.46
N ARG A 22 2.57 -6.46 -1.15
CA ARG A 22 1.52 -5.43 -1.25
C ARG A 22 0.79 -5.54 -2.59
N LYS A 23 -0.52 -5.22 -2.58
CA LYS A 23 -1.41 -5.34 -3.74
C LYS A 23 -0.99 -4.43 -4.91
N GLU A 24 -0.60 -3.20 -4.62
CA GLU A 24 -0.19 -2.18 -5.59
C GLU A 24 1.21 -1.67 -5.23
N ILE A 25 2.00 -1.25 -6.22
CA ILE A 25 3.35 -0.71 -5.97
C ILE A 25 3.28 0.60 -5.18
N GLU A 26 2.20 1.37 -5.37
CA GLU A 26 1.87 2.57 -4.61
C GLU A 26 1.74 2.31 -3.12
N ASN A 27 1.30 1.10 -2.73
CA ASN A 27 1.16 0.78 -1.31
C ASN A 27 2.49 0.84 -0.59
N TYR A 28 3.64 0.64 -1.25
CA TYR A 28 4.97 0.80 -0.64
C TYR A 28 5.33 2.25 -0.34
N LEU A 29 4.68 3.22 -0.99
CA LEU A 29 4.87 4.66 -0.73
C LEU A 29 3.97 5.18 0.38
N LEU A 30 3.05 4.36 0.90
CA LEU A 30 2.21 4.67 2.07
C LEU A 30 2.99 4.36 3.36
N ASP A 31 4.06 5.11 3.57
CA ASP A 31 4.86 5.12 4.79
C ASP A 31 4.87 6.54 5.36
N TYR A 32 4.39 6.67 6.60
CA TYR A 32 4.12 7.98 7.20
C TYR A 32 5.39 8.81 7.39
N GLU A 33 6.49 8.18 7.76
CA GLU A 33 7.78 8.84 7.95
C GLU A 33 8.36 9.30 6.62
N VAL A 34 8.28 8.45 5.60
CA VAL A 34 8.74 8.77 4.23
C VAL A 34 7.97 9.95 3.66
N ILE A 35 6.65 9.99 3.88
CA ILE A 35 5.79 11.07 3.40
C ILE A 35 6.11 12.38 4.15
N ALA A 36 6.28 12.33 5.47
CA ALA A 36 6.63 13.49 6.28
C ALA A 36 8.00 14.06 5.88
N GLN A 37 8.98 13.19 5.72
CA GLN A 37 10.32 13.56 5.28
C GLN A 37 10.30 14.16 3.87
N ALA A 38 9.55 13.57 2.94
CA ALA A 38 9.44 14.10 1.58
C ALA A 38 8.81 15.50 1.57
N ALA A 39 7.84 15.76 2.45
CA ALA A 39 7.24 17.08 2.62
C ALA A 39 8.23 18.09 3.21
N ALA A 40 8.97 17.70 4.24
CA ALA A 40 10.01 18.52 4.85
C ALA A 40 11.11 18.90 3.83
N ASP A 41 11.58 17.93 3.03
CA ASP A 41 12.58 18.17 1.99
C ASP A 41 12.10 19.20 0.96
N LEU A 42 10.83 19.12 0.54
CA LEU A 42 10.25 20.10 -0.40
C LEU A 42 10.21 21.50 0.19
N VAL A 43 9.94 21.64 1.49
CA VAL A 43 9.97 22.93 2.18
C VAL A 43 11.38 23.51 2.21
N GLU A 44 12.38 22.70 2.56
CA GLU A 44 13.77 23.15 2.59
C GLU A 44 14.29 23.51 1.19
N GLU A 45 13.90 22.76 0.15
CA GLU A 45 14.17 23.13 -1.24
C GLU A 45 13.56 24.49 -1.59
N ARG A 46 12.27 24.71 -1.31
CA ARG A 46 11.58 25.98 -1.59
C ARG A 46 12.15 27.15 -0.80
N LYS A 47 12.53 26.93 0.46
CA LYS A 47 13.15 27.94 1.33
C LYS A 47 14.48 28.41 0.75
N LYS A 48 15.30 27.51 0.19
CA LYS A 48 16.55 27.87 -0.50
C LYS A 48 16.30 28.82 -1.69
N TYR A 49 15.22 28.63 -2.43
CA TYR A 49 14.91 29.46 -3.62
C TYR A 49 14.14 30.76 -3.31
N THR A 50 13.23 30.73 -2.34
CA THR A 50 12.28 31.83 -2.10
C THR A 50 12.55 32.62 -0.82
N GLY A 51 13.39 32.09 0.08
CA GLY A 51 13.61 32.64 1.42
C GLY A 51 12.42 32.50 2.37
N LYS A 52 11.29 31.96 1.91
CA LYS A 52 10.06 31.82 2.71
C LYS A 52 9.99 30.44 3.34
N SER A 53 9.74 30.41 4.64
CA SER A 53 9.38 29.18 5.35
C SER A 53 7.88 28.95 5.20
N ILE A 54 7.48 27.77 4.75
CA ILE A 54 6.09 27.31 4.77
C ILE A 54 5.98 26.12 5.72
N SER A 55 4.79 25.87 6.26
CA SER A 55 4.53 24.68 7.06
C SER A 55 4.46 23.43 6.18
N TYR A 56 4.66 22.26 6.80
CA TYR A 56 4.49 20.94 6.22
C TYR A 56 3.81 20.02 7.25
N PRO A 57 3.16 18.93 6.81
CA PRO A 57 2.49 18.03 7.74
C PRO A 57 3.47 17.21 8.58
N THR A 58 3.10 17.00 9.84
CA THR A 58 3.72 16.04 10.76
C THR A 58 3.35 14.59 10.41
N VAL A 59 4.07 13.63 10.97
CA VAL A 59 3.79 12.19 10.83
C VAL A 59 2.38 11.87 11.34
N GLU A 60 1.97 12.47 12.46
CA GLU A 60 0.65 12.28 13.06
C GLU A 60 -0.47 12.83 12.18
N GLU A 61 -0.28 14.00 11.56
CA GLU A 61 -1.25 14.56 10.60
C GLU A 61 -1.37 13.68 9.36
N ILE A 62 -0.26 13.17 8.83
CA ILE A 62 -0.26 12.23 7.69
C ILE A 62 -0.99 10.94 8.08
N LYS A 63 -0.67 10.37 9.24
CA LYS A 63 -1.33 9.16 9.74
C LYS A 63 -2.82 9.37 9.91
N ALA A 64 -3.24 10.49 10.49
CA ALA A 64 -4.65 10.84 10.66
C ALA A 64 -5.37 10.97 9.31
N GLU A 65 -4.76 11.64 8.34
CA GLU A 65 -5.33 11.81 6.99
C GLU A 65 -5.40 10.47 6.25
N VAL A 66 -4.36 9.64 6.29
CA VAL A 66 -4.39 8.31 5.65
C VAL A 66 -5.47 7.43 6.28
N ASN A 67 -5.60 7.42 7.60
CA ASN A 67 -6.65 6.65 8.28
C ASN A 67 -8.05 7.16 7.90
N SER A 68 -8.25 8.48 7.84
CA SER A 68 -9.49 9.09 7.36
C SER A 68 -9.83 8.66 5.92
N ILE A 69 -8.84 8.63 5.03
CA ILE A 69 -9.02 8.16 3.65
C ILE A 69 -9.35 6.66 3.62
N LEU A 70 -8.65 5.83 4.40
CA LEU A 70 -8.87 4.39 4.45
C LEU A 70 -10.28 4.07 4.97
N ASP A 71 -10.71 4.74 6.04
CA ASP A 71 -12.03 4.53 6.64
C ASP A 71 -13.19 5.11 5.81
N SER A 72 -12.89 5.82 4.71
CA SER A 72 -13.92 6.32 3.80
C SER A 72 -14.74 5.15 3.22
N PRO A 73 -16.09 5.29 3.13
CA PRO A 73 -16.95 4.23 2.62
C PRO A 73 -16.54 3.74 1.21
N GLU A 74 -16.03 4.63 0.36
CA GLU A 74 -15.61 4.31 -1.00
C GLU A 74 -14.40 3.37 -1.00
N ILE A 75 -13.38 3.66 -0.18
CA ILE A 75 -12.17 2.84 -0.10
C ILE A 75 -12.50 1.49 0.54
N ARG A 76 -13.18 1.52 1.69
CA ARG A 76 -13.56 0.30 2.41
C ARG A 76 -14.44 -0.62 1.57
N SER A 77 -15.47 -0.09 0.91
CA SER A 77 -16.37 -0.86 0.05
C SER A 77 -15.63 -1.46 -1.16
N THR A 78 -14.72 -0.69 -1.77
CA THR A 78 -13.90 -1.17 -2.89
C THR A 78 -13.08 -2.40 -2.51
N VAL A 79 -12.40 -2.37 -1.36
CA VAL A 79 -11.60 -3.52 -0.90
C VAL A 79 -12.50 -4.69 -0.52
N LYS A 80 -13.60 -4.43 0.20
CA LYS A 80 -14.57 -5.44 0.61
C LYS A 80 -15.13 -6.23 -0.57
N CYS A 81 -15.64 -5.53 -1.58
CA CYS A 81 -16.20 -6.12 -2.80
C CYS A 81 -15.19 -6.98 -3.58
N GLN A 82 -13.89 -6.70 -3.45
CA GLN A 82 -12.83 -7.47 -4.12
C GLN A 82 -12.36 -8.70 -3.32
N LEU A 83 -12.35 -8.62 -1.99
CA LEU A 83 -11.71 -9.63 -1.14
C LEU A 83 -12.70 -10.60 -0.50
N VAL A 84 -13.90 -10.15 -0.10
CA VAL A 84 -14.91 -11.02 0.52
C VAL A 84 -15.33 -12.17 -0.40
N PRO A 85 -15.62 -11.95 -1.71
CA PRO A 85 -15.94 -13.06 -2.61
C PRO A 85 -14.80 -14.07 -2.74
N LYS A 86 -13.54 -13.59 -2.86
CA LYS A 86 -12.36 -14.46 -2.97
C LYS A 86 -12.16 -15.30 -1.70
N TYR A 87 -12.38 -14.72 -0.53
CA TYR A 87 -12.31 -15.44 0.73
C TYR A 87 -13.38 -16.53 0.80
N ARG A 88 -14.64 -16.19 0.47
CA ARG A 88 -15.75 -17.14 0.46
C ARG A 88 -15.51 -18.33 -0.47
N GLU A 89 -14.96 -18.09 -1.65
CA GLU A 89 -14.75 -19.13 -2.66
C GLU A 89 -13.54 -20.03 -2.34
N LYS A 90 -12.46 -19.45 -1.81
CA LYS A 90 -11.17 -20.16 -1.67
C LYS A 90 -10.88 -20.69 -0.28
N MET A 91 -11.48 -20.11 0.75
CA MET A 91 -11.14 -20.39 2.16
C MET A 91 -12.26 -21.07 2.93
N LEU A 92 -13.51 -20.90 2.50
CA LEU A 92 -14.65 -21.52 3.16
C LEU A 92 -15.01 -22.84 2.48
N ASP A 93 -15.49 -23.78 3.29
CA ASP A 93 -15.96 -25.07 2.81
C ASP A 93 -17.12 -24.88 1.81
N SER A 94 -17.03 -25.57 0.67
CA SER A 94 -18.04 -25.54 -0.38
C SER A 94 -19.42 -26.01 0.09
N SER A 95 -19.49 -26.87 1.12
CA SER A 95 -20.72 -27.40 1.69
C SER A 95 -21.51 -26.40 2.53
N LEU A 96 -20.91 -25.27 2.94
CA LEU A 96 -21.64 -24.23 3.66
C LEU A 96 -22.65 -23.53 2.74
N ASP A 97 -23.82 -23.24 3.29
CA ASP A 97 -24.85 -22.49 2.58
C ASP A 97 -24.41 -21.05 2.30
N SER A 98 -25.08 -20.41 1.34
CA SER A 98 -24.73 -19.06 0.86
C SER A 98 -24.78 -18.00 1.98
N SER A 99 -25.79 -18.07 2.86
CA SER A 99 -25.96 -17.09 3.94
C SER A 99 -24.86 -17.22 5.00
N THR A 100 -24.47 -18.45 5.34
CA THR A 100 -23.36 -18.70 6.27
C THR A 100 -22.03 -18.25 5.67
N LYS A 101 -21.79 -18.47 4.37
CA LYS A 101 -20.58 -17.98 3.69
C LYS A 101 -20.52 -16.46 3.69
N GLU A 102 -21.63 -15.79 3.42
CA GLU A 102 -21.69 -14.33 3.44
C GLU A 102 -21.36 -13.77 4.82
N ARG A 103 -22.03 -14.25 5.87
CA ARG A 103 -21.79 -13.81 7.24
C ARG A 103 -20.32 -14.01 7.65
N LYS A 104 -19.74 -15.18 7.38
CA LYS A 104 -18.33 -15.46 7.68
C LYS A 104 -17.37 -14.58 6.87
N GLY A 105 -17.72 -14.25 5.64
CA GLY A 105 -16.94 -13.35 4.79
C GLY A 105 -16.93 -11.92 5.34
N GLU A 106 -18.09 -11.46 5.80
CA GLU A 106 -18.23 -10.17 6.49
C GLU A 106 -17.39 -10.12 7.76
N GLU A 107 -17.58 -11.08 8.66
CA GLU A 107 -16.85 -11.16 9.94
C GLU A 107 -15.33 -11.20 9.73
N TRP A 108 -14.87 -11.95 8.72
CA TRP A 108 -13.46 -11.99 8.35
C TRP A 108 -12.95 -10.63 7.86
N PHE A 109 -13.70 -9.95 7.00
CA PHE A 109 -13.31 -8.65 6.48
C PHE A 109 -13.21 -7.62 7.61
N GLU A 110 -14.22 -7.56 8.49
CA GLU A 110 -14.22 -6.67 9.65
C GLU A 110 -13.01 -6.92 10.56
N GLN A 111 -12.70 -8.18 10.84
CA GLN A 111 -11.51 -8.53 11.62
C GLN A 111 -10.22 -8.05 10.96
N LYS A 112 -10.10 -8.21 9.64
CA LYS A 112 -8.90 -7.80 8.88
C LYS A 112 -8.80 -6.29 8.69
N TRP A 113 -9.92 -5.60 8.55
CA TRP A 113 -9.95 -4.16 8.36
C TRP A 113 -9.48 -3.41 9.61
N ASN A 114 -9.53 -4.02 10.81
CA ASN A 114 -9.00 -3.42 12.03
C ASN A 114 -7.45 -3.46 12.14
N ASP A 115 -6.75 -4.09 11.20
CA ASP A 115 -5.28 -4.10 11.13
C ASP A 115 -4.80 -3.06 10.10
N GLU A 116 -4.23 -1.95 10.58
CA GLU A 116 -3.67 -0.86 9.76
C GLU A 116 -2.68 -1.37 8.70
N ASN A 117 -1.79 -2.30 9.07
CA ASN A 117 -0.85 -2.89 8.11
C ASN A 117 -1.57 -3.69 7.04
N TRP A 118 -2.66 -4.38 7.41
CA TRP A 118 -3.49 -5.09 6.43
C TRP A 118 -4.22 -4.12 5.51
N GLN A 119 -4.76 -3.01 6.04
CA GLN A 119 -5.39 -1.95 5.24
C GLN A 119 -4.41 -1.41 4.20
N ILE A 120 -3.23 -0.94 4.62
CA ILE A 120 -2.20 -0.39 3.73
C ILE A 120 -1.76 -1.40 2.67
N ARG A 121 -1.65 -2.69 3.02
CA ARG A 121 -1.29 -3.73 2.04
C ARG A 121 -2.35 -3.95 0.96
N ASN A 122 -3.63 -3.77 1.27
CA ASN A 122 -4.76 -4.19 0.42
C ASN A 122 -5.60 -3.05 -0.16
N CYS A 123 -5.40 -1.81 0.30
CA CYS A 123 -6.10 -0.64 -0.20
C CYS A 123 -5.79 -0.39 -1.69
N PRO A 124 -6.64 0.35 -2.41
CA PRO A 124 -6.32 0.88 -3.73
C PRO A 124 -5.32 2.04 -3.58
N GLY A 125 -4.04 1.71 -3.38
CA GLY A 125 -2.96 2.64 -3.08
C GLY A 125 -2.87 3.84 -4.01
N LYS A 126 -3.10 3.63 -5.31
CA LYS A 126 -3.11 4.74 -6.27
C LYS A 126 -4.16 5.81 -5.92
N GLU A 127 -5.35 5.40 -5.52
CA GLU A 127 -6.42 6.32 -5.13
C GLU A 127 -6.13 6.95 -3.75
N VAL A 128 -5.63 6.16 -2.79
CA VAL A 128 -5.24 6.67 -1.46
C VAL A 128 -4.15 7.74 -1.58
N LEU A 129 -3.06 7.45 -2.30
CA LEU A 129 -2.00 8.43 -2.55
C LEU A 129 -2.51 9.66 -3.30
N LYS A 130 -3.40 9.49 -4.29
CA LYS A 130 -3.97 10.63 -5.02
C LYS A 130 -4.74 11.57 -4.08
N ARG A 131 -5.55 11.02 -3.17
CA ARG A 131 -6.29 11.80 -2.18
C ARG A 131 -5.34 12.49 -1.19
N LEU A 132 -4.37 11.75 -0.65
CA LEU A 132 -3.37 12.30 0.26
C LEU A 132 -2.55 13.43 -0.38
N ARG A 133 -2.13 13.27 -1.63
CA ARG A 133 -1.41 14.30 -2.39
C ARG A 133 -2.27 15.53 -2.63
N THR A 134 -3.55 15.33 -2.91
CA THR A 134 -4.53 16.43 -3.06
C THR A 134 -4.65 17.21 -1.75
N TRP A 135 -4.81 16.51 -0.64
CA TRP A 135 -4.83 17.11 0.69
C TRP A 135 -3.55 17.89 0.98
N CYS A 136 -2.38 17.30 0.76
CA CYS A 136 -1.09 17.95 1.01
C CYS A 136 -0.93 19.23 0.17
N GLN A 137 -1.34 19.19 -1.09
CA GLN A 137 -1.32 20.34 -1.99
C GLN A 137 -2.30 21.43 -1.56
N GLN A 138 -3.50 21.08 -1.10
CA GLN A 138 -4.52 22.05 -0.68
C GLN A 138 -4.18 22.69 0.66
N THR A 139 -3.70 21.90 1.62
CA THR A 139 -3.44 22.34 2.99
C THR A 139 -2.08 23.04 3.13
N TYR A 140 -1.04 22.54 2.46
CA TYR A 140 0.34 23.03 2.62
C TYR A 140 0.95 23.59 1.32
N GLY A 141 0.23 23.50 0.20
CA GLY A 141 0.77 23.91 -1.11
C GLY A 141 1.88 23.01 -1.62
N LEU A 142 2.02 21.78 -1.09
CA LEU A 142 3.11 20.85 -1.42
C LEU A 142 2.67 19.78 -2.41
N THR A 143 3.40 19.67 -3.53
CA THR A 143 3.18 18.62 -4.53
C THR A 143 4.09 17.43 -4.24
N LEU A 144 3.60 16.49 -3.43
CA LEU A 144 4.27 15.20 -3.27
C LEU A 144 4.09 14.37 -4.55
N THR A 145 5.17 13.99 -5.23
CA THR A 145 5.10 13.13 -6.44
C THR A 145 5.59 11.73 -6.11
N PRO A 146 5.15 10.67 -6.82
CA PRO A 146 5.66 9.32 -6.59
C PRO A 146 7.19 9.21 -6.68
N PRO A 147 7.87 9.86 -7.66
CA PRO A 147 9.34 9.89 -7.68
C PRO A 147 9.95 10.56 -6.45
N LYS A 148 9.35 11.64 -5.91
CA LYS A 148 9.86 12.30 -4.70
C LYS A 148 9.70 11.40 -3.47
N LEU A 149 8.55 10.74 -3.33
CA LEU A 149 8.33 9.76 -2.25
C LEU A 149 9.31 8.59 -2.36
N ALA A 150 9.47 8.03 -3.56
CA ALA A 150 10.39 6.92 -3.82
C ALA A 150 11.86 7.31 -3.53
N ALA A 151 12.27 8.51 -3.91
CA ALA A 151 13.62 9.02 -3.62
C ALA A 151 13.88 9.26 -2.12
N THR A 152 12.82 9.36 -1.32
CA THR A 152 12.90 9.55 0.15
C THR A 152 12.99 8.21 0.87
N LEU A 153 12.73 7.08 0.20
CA LEU A 153 12.94 5.75 0.78
C LEU A 153 14.44 5.54 1.05
N HIS A 154 14.82 5.48 2.32
CA HIS A 154 16.20 5.19 2.72
C HIS A 154 16.61 3.74 2.47
N GLN A 155 15.65 2.82 2.53
CA GLN A 155 15.84 1.39 2.31
C GLN A 155 14.72 0.85 1.43
N LEU A 156 15.06 -0.06 0.52
CA LEU A 156 14.04 -0.79 -0.24
C LEU A 156 13.28 -1.72 0.71
N PRO A 157 11.94 -1.82 0.57
CA PRO A 157 11.17 -2.83 1.29
C PRO A 157 11.72 -4.24 1.07
N ASP A 158 11.81 -5.05 2.13
CA ASP A 158 12.50 -6.34 2.10
C ASP A 158 12.06 -7.28 0.97
N ASP A 159 10.77 -7.31 0.65
CA ASP A 159 10.24 -8.16 -0.41
C ASP A 159 10.52 -7.62 -1.82
N VAL A 160 10.68 -6.31 -1.96
CA VAL A 160 11.20 -5.71 -3.20
C VAL A 160 12.66 -6.09 -3.37
N GLN A 161 13.47 -6.01 -2.31
CA GLN A 161 14.87 -6.43 -2.34
C GLN A 161 15.01 -7.92 -2.68
N GLU A 162 14.23 -8.78 -2.03
CA GLU A 162 14.19 -10.23 -2.29
C GLU A 162 13.90 -10.53 -3.77
N ILE A 163 12.94 -9.79 -4.36
CA ILE A 163 12.58 -9.93 -5.78
C ILE A 163 13.72 -9.46 -6.69
N MET A 164 14.39 -8.35 -6.36
CA MET A 164 15.51 -7.84 -7.15
C MET A 164 16.69 -8.83 -7.14
N ASP A 165 17.02 -9.39 -5.98
CA ASP A 165 18.09 -10.39 -5.85
C ASP A 165 17.77 -11.64 -6.69
N LYS A 166 16.50 -12.07 -6.71
CA LYS A 166 16.05 -13.21 -7.52
C LYS A 166 16.06 -12.94 -9.01
N LEU A 167 15.71 -11.72 -9.43
CA LEU A 167 15.85 -11.32 -10.83
C LEU A 167 17.33 -11.33 -11.25
N GLN A 168 18.23 -10.88 -10.38
CA GLN A 168 19.66 -10.90 -10.65
C GLN A 168 20.19 -12.34 -10.77
N GLU A 169 19.82 -13.22 -9.84
CA GLU A 169 20.16 -14.65 -9.88
C GLU A 169 19.66 -15.30 -11.18
N TYR A 170 18.41 -15.06 -11.56
CA TYR A 170 17.78 -15.74 -12.70
C TYR A 170 18.32 -15.30 -14.07
N PHE A 171 18.63 -14.01 -14.25
CA PHE A 171 19.03 -13.47 -15.56
C PHE A 171 20.55 -13.33 -15.76
N TYR A 172 21.33 -13.32 -14.68
CA TYR A 172 22.75 -12.98 -14.73
C TYR A 172 23.66 -13.97 -14.00
N SER A 173 23.13 -15.04 -13.42
CA SER A 173 23.92 -16.20 -12.94
C SER A 173 23.81 -17.37 -13.92
#